data_AF-M1CTT5-F1
#
_entry.id   AF-M1CTT5-F1
#
_cell.length_a   1.000
_cell.length_b   1.000
_cell.length_c   1.000
_cell.angle_alpha   90.00
_cell.angle_beta   90.00
_cell.angle_gamma   90.00
#
_symmetry.space_group_name_H-M   'P 1'
#
loop_
_entity.id
_entity.type
_entity.pdbx_description
1 polymer ?
#
loop_
_entity_poly.entity_id
_entity_poly.type
_entity_poly.pdbx_seq_one_letter_code
_entity_poly.pdbx_strand_id
1 'polypeptide(L)'
;MASLQQPIQEIETSPDIVSSVETVIETTESHNSSIEEVETDFVAKIKKNIFTLWHNVTQDRHGDQIKQVFANLIMVSVIDPGIIPRNNESPSPESTQNGRVRSKRVFVNGSELKLKYCRICKIYRPARSCHCIVCDNCVDNFDHHCPWIGQCIGLRNYRLYVLLLVIANVYFVYIFGFSCLKIQQKNGSNGLIGLVRDCPETLVLACFSFVAACFVGGLTCYHVFLIATNQTAYENFRQQYGSTKNPFDKGVVTNIKEVLFSPWTPSRINFRSEI
;
A
#
# COMPACT_ATOMS: atom_id res chain seq x y z
N MET A 1 -73.45 -27.33 -0.56
CA MET A 1 -72.15 -26.65 -0.38
C MET A 1 -71.50 -27.24 0.87
N ALA A 2 -70.63 -28.25 0.70
CA ALA A 2 -69.97 -28.94 1.79
C ALA A 2 -68.48 -28.56 1.79
N SER A 3 -67.99 -28.12 2.95
CA SER A 3 -66.62 -27.68 3.20
C SER A 3 -65.66 -28.86 3.34
N LEU A 4 -64.57 -28.86 2.58
CA LEU A 4 -63.43 -29.77 2.78
C LEU A 4 -62.36 -29.02 3.59
N GLN A 5 -62.21 -29.43 4.85
CA GLN A 5 -61.05 -29.15 5.69
C GLN A 5 -60.01 -30.24 5.46
N GLN A 6 -58.77 -29.88 5.13
CA GLN A 6 -57.61 -30.77 5.25
C GLN A 6 -56.70 -30.27 6.40
N PRO A 7 -56.07 -31.17 7.18
CA PRO A 7 -55.24 -30.79 8.32
C PRO A 7 -53.82 -30.43 7.89
N ILE A 8 -53.22 -29.47 8.60
CA ILE A 8 -51.80 -29.12 8.52
C ILE A 8 -51.02 -30.24 9.22
N GLN A 9 -50.12 -30.93 8.51
CA GLN A 9 -49.14 -31.84 9.12
C GLN A 9 -48.01 -31.01 9.75
N GLU A 10 -47.78 -31.20 11.05
CA GLU A 10 -46.56 -30.76 11.74
C GLU A 10 -45.34 -31.44 11.10
N ILE A 11 -44.36 -30.66 10.68
CA ILE A 11 -43.09 -31.15 10.18
C ILE A 11 -42.25 -31.52 11.41
N GLU A 12 -42.17 -32.80 11.76
CA GLU A 12 -41.17 -33.31 12.69
C GLU A 12 -39.78 -33.12 12.06
N THR A 13 -39.04 -32.10 12.52
CA THR A 13 -37.66 -31.90 12.09
C THR A 13 -36.78 -33.01 12.68
N SER A 14 -36.19 -33.83 11.80
CA SER A 14 -35.27 -34.89 12.18
C SER A 14 -34.15 -34.36 13.10
N PRO A 15 -33.82 -35.05 14.21
CA PRO A 15 -32.78 -34.61 15.15
C PRO A 15 -31.40 -34.41 14.49
N ASP A 16 -31.13 -35.10 13.38
CA ASP A 16 -29.90 -34.94 12.59
C ASP A 16 -29.79 -33.55 11.93
N ILE A 17 -30.93 -32.96 11.53
CA ILE A 17 -30.97 -31.63 10.90
C ILE A 17 -30.75 -30.55 11.95
N VAL A 18 -31.34 -30.69 13.13
CA VAL A 18 -31.16 -29.75 14.25
C VAL A 18 -29.70 -29.74 14.70
N SER A 19 -29.08 -30.92 14.88
CA SER A 19 -27.66 -31.05 15.23
C SER A 19 -26.73 -30.46 14.16
N SER A 20 -27.07 -30.64 12.87
CA SER A 20 -26.29 -30.06 11.77
C SER A 20 -26.38 -28.53 11.74
N VAL A 21 -27.56 -27.97 12.04
CA VAL A 21 -27.75 -26.51 12.10
C VAL A 21 -27.06 -25.91 13.31
N GLU A 22 -27.12 -26.55 14.48
CA GLU A 22 -26.40 -26.12 15.69
C GLU A 22 -24.89 -26.14 15.48
N THR A 23 -24.35 -27.16 14.81
CA THR A 23 -22.93 -27.25 14.45
C THR A 23 -22.52 -26.12 13.50
N VAL A 24 -23.38 -25.76 12.54
CA VAL A 24 -23.12 -24.63 11.63
C VAL A 24 -23.17 -23.29 12.37
N ILE A 25 -24.08 -23.12 13.33
CA ILE A 25 -24.17 -21.91 14.15
C ILE A 25 -22.92 -21.78 15.04
N GLU A 26 -22.53 -22.83 15.76
CA GLU A 26 -21.32 -22.84 16.60
C GLU A 26 -20.05 -22.58 15.78
N THR A 27 -19.93 -23.18 14.60
CA THR A 27 -18.79 -22.92 13.71
C THR A 27 -18.79 -21.48 13.19
N THR A 28 -19.94 -20.89 12.87
CA THR A 28 -20.02 -19.47 12.48
C THR A 28 -19.72 -18.51 13.63
N GLU A 29 -20.16 -18.80 14.86
CA GLU A 29 -19.87 -17.99 16.06
C GLU A 29 -18.39 -18.09 16.45
N SER A 30 -17.79 -19.28 16.35
CA SER A 30 -16.35 -19.47 16.57
C SER A 30 -15.51 -18.73 15.51
N HIS A 31 -15.99 -18.67 14.26
CA HIS A 31 -15.29 -17.95 13.20
C HIS A 31 -15.40 -16.43 13.40
N ASN A 32 -16.57 -15.91 13.76
CA ASN A 32 -16.77 -14.49 14.04
C ASN A 32 -15.96 -14.01 15.27
N SER A 33 -15.95 -14.79 16.36
CA SER A 33 -15.15 -14.46 17.54
C SER A 33 -13.65 -14.44 17.24
N SER A 34 -13.15 -15.37 16.41
CA SER A 34 -11.75 -15.36 15.96
C SER A 34 -11.41 -14.15 15.07
N ILE A 35 -12.38 -13.65 14.30
CA ILE A 35 -12.21 -12.44 13.47
C ILE A 35 -12.17 -11.19 14.36
N GLU A 36 -13.07 -11.09 15.35
CA GLU A 36 -13.08 -9.98 16.32
C GLU A 36 -11.82 -9.96 17.19
N GLU A 37 -11.30 -11.12 17.61
CA GLU A 37 -10.06 -11.23 18.38
C GLU A 37 -8.83 -10.81 17.55
N VAL A 38 -8.79 -11.20 16.27
CA VAL A 38 -7.74 -10.77 15.34
C VAL A 38 -7.85 -9.28 15.02
N GLU A 39 -9.06 -8.74 14.88
CA GLU A 39 -9.30 -7.32 14.66
C GLU A 39 -8.89 -6.48 15.87
N THR A 40 -9.18 -6.95 17.08
CA THR A 40 -8.77 -6.28 18.33
C THR A 40 -7.26 -6.36 18.58
N ASP A 41 -6.58 -7.48 18.33
CA ASP A 41 -5.11 -7.57 18.40
C ASP A 41 -4.44 -6.69 17.33
N PHE A 42 -5.02 -6.64 16.12
CA PHE A 42 -4.55 -5.78 15.04
C PHE A 42 -4.68 -4.29 15.40
N VAL A 43 -5.85 -3.86 15.88
CA VAL A 43 -6.09 -2.50 16.34
C VAL A 43 -5.20 -2.17 17.55
N ALA A 44 -4.95 -3.12 18.45
CA ALA A 44 -4.05 -2.93 19.59
C ALA A 44 -2.58 -2.78 19.16
N LYS A 45 -2.10 -3.57 18.20
CA LYS A 45 -0.75 -3.40 17.61
C LYS A 45 -0.60 -2.10 16.85
N ILE A 46 -1.60 -1.71 16.07
CA ILE A 46 -1.60 -0.41 15.38
C ILE A 46 -1.64 0.73 16.40
N LYS A 47 -2.52 0.69 17.39
CA LYS A 47 -2.57 1.69 18.47
C LYS A 47 -1.25 1.75 19.22
N LYS A 48 -0.63 0.61 19.55
CA LYS A 48 0.67 0.56 20.22
C LYS A 48 1.79 1.15 19.36
N ASN A 49 1.83 0.81 18.07
CA ASN A 49 2.83 1.34 17.14
C ASN A 49 2.63 2.84 16.89
N ILE A 50 1.39 3.29 16.68
CA ILE A 50 1.03 4.71 16.52
C ILE A 50 1.27 5.48 17.82
N PHE A 51 0.91 4.94 18.98
CA PHE A 51 1.14 5.56 20.29
C PHE A 51 2.64 5.64 20.59
N THR A 52 3.43 4.63 20.25
CA THR A 52 4.89 4.67 20.39
C THR A 52 5.49 5.68 19.41
N LEU A 53 5.00 5.76 18.17
CA LEU A 53 5.38 6.80 17.21
C LEU A 53 5.03 8.18 17.76
N TRP A 54 3.82 8.36 18.28
CA TRP A 54 3.30 9.59 18.85
C TRP A 54 4.10 10.02 20.09
N HIS A 55 4.43 9.08 20.99
CA HIS A 55 5.26 9.34 22.16
C HIS A 55 6.69 9.71 21.77
N ASN A 56 7.26 9.04 20.76
CA ASN A 56 8.58 9.38 20.24
C ASN A 56 8.58 10.75 19.53
N VAL A 57 7.47 11.12 18.90
CA VAL A 57 7.25 12.45 18.28
C VAL A 57 7.05 13.55 19.34
N THR A 58 6.38 13.25 20.45
CA THR A 58 6.11 14.24 21.51
C THR A 58 7.27 14.43 22.48
N GLN A 59 8.17 13.45 22.58
CA GLN A 59 9.37 13.49 23.42
C GLN A 59 10.63 13.98 22.66
N ASP A 60 10.45 14.41 21.40
CA ASP A 60 11.50 14.79 20.46
C ASP A 60 12.19 16.11 20.85
N ARG A 61 13.51 16.07 21.09
CA ARG A 61 14.31 17.29 20.97
C ARG A 61 14.35 17.61 19.48
N HIS A 62 13.69 18.68 19.05
CA HIS A 62 13.54 19.29 17.70
C HIS A 62 14.41 18.81 16.49
N GLY A 63 15.59 18.23 16.68
CA GLY A 63 16.45 17.67 15.65
C GLY A 63 16.25 16.18 15.31
N ASP A 64 15.43 15.42 16.04
CA ASP A 64 15.31 13.96 15.82
C ASP A 64 14.25 13.59 14.76
N GLN A 65 13.15 14.34 14.62
CA GLN A 65 12.20 14.17 13.50
C GLN A 65 12.83 14.35 12.11
N ILE A 66 13.66 15.39 11.96
CA ILE A 66 14.34 15.69 10.70
C ILE A 66 15.24 14.52 10.29
N LYS A 67 15.98 13.96 11.25
CA LYS A 67 16.84 12.79 11.01
C LYS A 67 16.02 11.59 10.54
N GLN A 68 14.83 11.37 11.09
CA GLN A 68 13.96 10.26 10.67
C GLN A 68 13.47 10.43 9.23
N VAL A 69 13.02 11.63 8.85
CA VAL A 69 12.61 11.93 7.46
C VAL A 69 13.77 11.68 6.50
N PHE A 70 14.95 12.24 6.79
CA PHE A 70 16.12 12.08 5.92
C PHE A 70 16.62 10.63 5.87
N ALA A 71 16.66 9.93 7.01
CA ALA A 71 17.05 8.52 7.04
C ALA A 71 16.09 7.67 6.21
N ASN A 72 14.77 7.90 6.33
CA ASN A 72 13.79 7.15 5.57
C ASN A 72 13.88 7.47 4.07
N LEU A 73 14.04 8.74 3.71
CA LEU A 73 14.29 9.18 2.33
C LEU A 73 15.51 8.45 1.73
N ILE A 74 16.65 8.46 2.45
CA ILE A 74 17.86 7.75 2.01
C ILE A 74 17.56 6.27 1.82
N MET A 75 16.90 5.62 2.80
CA MET A 75 16.58 4.20 2.71
C MET A 75 15.71 3.86 1.49
N VAL A 76 14.67 4.64 1.23
CA VAL A 76 13.83 4.47 0.02
C VAL A 76 14.66 4.69 -1.24
N SER A 77 15.55 5.69 -1.25
CA SER A 77 16.39 6.08 -2.40
C SER A 77 17.59 5.15 -2.67
N VAL A 78 17.99 4.27 -1.75
CA VAL A 78 19.12 3.34 -1.97
C VAL A 78 18.72 1.87 -1.98
N ILE A 79 17.55 1.52 -1.46
CA ILE A 79 17.08 0.13 -1.47
C ILE A 79 16.69 -0.27 -2.89
N ASP A 80 17.19 -1.42 -3.33
CA ASP A 80 16.73 -2.11 -4.54
C ASP A 80 15.21 -2.23 -4.51
N PRO A 81 14.48 -1.66 -5.50
CA PRO A 81 13.02 -1.66 -5.53
C PRO A 81 12.41 -3.03 -5.82
N GLY A 82 13.22 -4.02 -6.23
CA GLY A 82 12.76 -5.33 -6.69
C GLY A 82 13.15 -5.58 -8.13
N ILE A 83 14.39 -5.25 -8.51
CA ILE A 83 14.90 -5.46 -9.86
C ILE A 83 14.87 -6.96 -10.18
N ILE A 84 14.32 -7.29 -11.34
CA ILE A 84 14.26 -8.64 -11.87
C ILE A 84 15.48 -8.84 -12.79
N PRO A 85 16.34 -9.85 -12.54
CA PRO A 85 17.50 -10.13 -13.37
C PRO A 85 17.12 -10.29 -14.84
N ARG A 86 17.97 -9.75 -15.71
CA ARG A 86 17.84 -9.93 -17.15
C ARG A 86 18.15 -11.37 -17.50
N ASN A 87 17.46 -11.90 -18.52
CA ASN A 87 17.89 -13.14 -19.12
C ASN A 87 19.00 -12.84 -20.12
N ASN A 88 20.19 -13.39 -19.89
CA ASN A 88 21.32 -13.23 -20.80
C ASN A 88 21.28 -14.24 -21.96
N GLU A 89 20.48 -15.31 -21.83
CA GLU A 89 20.29 -16.30 -22.87
C GLU A 89 19.38 -15.78 -23.99
N SER A 90 19.61 -16.25 -25.21
CA SER A 90 18.66 -16.07 -26.30
C SER A 90 17.31 -16.72 -25.95
N PRO A 91 16.16 -16.14 -26.36
CA PRO A 91 14.86 -16.77 -26.14
C PRO A 91 14.91 -18.21 -26.67
N SER A 92 14.54 -19.20 -25.85
CA SER A 92 14.53 -20.59 -26.29
C SER A 92 13.62 -20.74 -27.50
N PRO A 93 13.89 -21.68 -28.43
CA PRO A 93 13.01 -21.94 -29.57
C PRO A 93 11.56 -22.20 -29.13
N GLU A 94 11.35 -22.82 -27.96
CA GLU A 94 10.03 -23.06 -27.35
C GLU A 94 9.26 -21.78 -27.01
N SER A 95 9.97 -20.69 -26.74
CA SER A 95 9.38 -19.38 -26.46
C SER A 95 8.97 -18.62 -27.72
N THR A 96 9.27 -19.15 -28.92
CA THR A 96 9.06 -18.48 -30.21
C THR A 96 8.28 -19.37 -31.17
N GLN A 97 7.09 -18.94 -31.58
CA GLN A 97 6.30 -19.60 -32.62
C GLN A 97 6.21 -18.67 -33.83
N ASN A 98 6.67 -19.12 -35.00
CA ASN A 98 6.69 -18.33 -36.25
C ASN A 98 7.36 -16.95 -36.09
N GLY A 99 8.50 -16.88 -35.40
CA GLY A 99 9.23 -15.63 -35.16
C GLY A 99 8.56 -14.67 -34.16
N ARG A 100 7.45 -15.06 -33.52
CA ARG A 100 6.76 -14.28 -32.47
C ARG A 100 6.91 -14.95 -31.12
N VAL A 101 7.21 -14.16 -30.09
CA VAL A 101 7.28 -14.65 -28.70
C VAL A 101 5.91 -15.14 -28.25
N ARG A 102 5.82 -16.41 -27.84
CA ARG A 102 4.59 -17.08 -27.39
C ARG A 102 4.03 -16.37 -26.15
N SER A 103 2.72 -16.25 -26.03
CA SER A 103 2.12 -15.72 -24.80
C SER A 103 2.20 -16.75 -23.68
N LYS A 104 2.80 -16.37 -22.54
CA LYS A 104 2.77 -17.17 -21.31
C LYS A 104 1.56 -16.76 -20.47
N ARG A 105 0.80 -17.73 -19.96
CA ARG A 105 -0.35 -17.51 -19.08
C ARG A 105 -0.09 -18.16 -17.73
N VAL A 106 -0.55 -17.51 -16.66
CA VAL A 106 -0.42 -17.98 -15.28
C VAL A 106 -1.74 -17.80 -14.57
N PHE A 107 -2.08 -18.71 -13.66
CA PHE A 107 -3.28 -18.60 -12.83
C PHE A 107 -2.90 -17.98 -11.48
N VAL A 108 -3.60 -16.91 -11.10
CA VAL A 108 -3.45 -16.25 -9.80
C VAL A 108 -4.83 -16.16 -9.16
N ASN A 109 -5.00 -16.80 -8.00
CA ASN A 109 -6.26 -16.83 -7.25
C ASN A 109 -7.48 -17.15 -8.14
N GLY A 110 -7.35 -18.15 -9.01
CA GLY A 110 -8.42 -18.59 -9.92
C GLY A 110 -8.61 -17.73 -11.17
N SER A 111 -7.84 -16.65 -11.35
CA SER A 111 -7.90 -15.79 -12.55
C SER A 111 -6.70 -16.03 -13.47
N GLU A 112 -6.94 -16.19 -14.77
CA GLU A 112 -5.88 -16.35 -15.77
C GLU A 112 -5.29 -14.99 -16.18
N LEU A 113 -3.99 -14.81 -15.96
CA LEU A 113 -3.23 -13.62 -16.33
C LEU A 113 -2.29 -13.91 -17.50
N LYS A 114 -2.37 -13.08 -18.54
CA LYS A 114 -1.44 -13.12 -19.68
C LYS A 114 -0.19 -12.31 -19.37
N LEU A 115 0.94 -12.99 -19.24
CA LEU A 115 2.23 -12.35 -19.01
C LEU A 115 2.74 -11.65 -20.28
N LYS A 116 3.29 -10.45 -20.10
CA LYS A 116 3.87 -9.67 -21.20
C LYS A 116 5.38 -9.92 -21.25
N TYR A 117 5.89 -10.25 -22.42
CA TYR A 117 7.33 -10.37 -22.62
C TYR A 117 8.02 -8.99 -22.65
N CYS A 118 9.11 -8.83 -21.92
CA CYS A 118 9.99 -7.67 -22.03
C CYS A 118 11.14 -8.02 -22.99
N ARG A 119 11.24 -7.29 -24.10
CA ARG A 119 12.30 -7.52 -25.09
C ARG A 119 13.67 -7.03 -24.64
N ILE A 120 13.71 -6.00 -23.78
CA ILE A 120 14.93 -5.37 -23.28
C ILE A 120 15.61 -6.29 -22.24
N CYS A 121 14.85 -6.74 -21.24
CA CYS A 121 15.34 -7.64 -20.21
C CYS A 121 15.29 -9.13 -20.61
N LYS A 122 14.71 -9.45 -21.79
CA LYS A 122 14.53 -10.81 -22.34
C LYS A 122 13.80 -11.80 -21.41
N ILE A 123 12.82 -11.31 -20.65
CA ILE A 123 12.04 -12.13 -19.70
C ILE A 123 10.54 -12.03 -19.97
N TYR A 124 9.82 -13.10 -19.63
CA TYR A 124 8.39 -12.97 -19.34
C TYR A 124 8.25 -12.24 -18.01
N ARG A 125 7.71 -11.02 -18.05
CA ARG A 125 7.48 -10.22 -16.85
C ARG A 125 6.54 -10.99 -15.91
N PRO A 126 6.95 -11.28 -14.66
CA PRO A 126 6.04 -11.77 -13.63
C PRO A 126 4.79 -10.89 -13.51
N ALA A 127 3.72 -11.44 -12.95
CA ALA A 127 2.50 -10.67 -12.71
C ALA A 127 2.84 -9.40 -11.90
N ARG A 128 2.15 -8.29 -12.22
CA ARG A 128 2.35 -6.96 -11.61
C ARG A 128 3.74 -6.32 -11.82
N SER A 129 4.65 -6.93 -12.57
CA SER A 129 5.95 -6.33 -12.88
C SER A 129 5.92 -5.48 -14.16
N CYS A 130 6.68 -4.39 -14.19
CA CYS A 130 6.80 -3.51 -15.33
C CYS A 130 8.26 -3.17 -15.65
N HIS A 131 8.55 -2.95 -16.93
CA HIS A 131 9.83 -2.40 -17.34
C HIS A 131 9.76 -0.87 -17.22
N CYS A 132 10.58 -0.29 -16.34
CA CYS A 132 10.75 1.14 -16.27
C CYS A 132 11.85 1.55 -17.25
N ILE A 133 11.49 2.40 -18.21
CA ILE A 133 12.43 2.88 -19.23
C ILE A 133 13.48 3.81 -18.59
N VAL A 134 13.09 4.60 -17.58
CA VAL A 134 13.99 5.54 -16.90
C VAL A 134 15.09 4.81 -16.12
N CYS A 135 14.71 3.77 -15.36
CA CYS A 135 15.67 2.96 -14.62
C CYS A 135 16.28 1.82 -15.45
N ASP A 136 15.87 1.66 -16.70
CA ASP A 136 16.20 0.55 -17.61
C ASP A 136 16.20 -0.82 -16.92
N ASN A 137 15.14 -1.13 -16.19
CA ASN A 137 15.03 -2.40 -15.46
C ASN A 137 13.57 -2.84 -15.35
N CYS A 138 13.35 -4.16 -15.38
CA CYS A 138 12.08 -4.73 -14.94
C CYS A 138 12.04 -4.73 -13.41
N VAL A 139 10.99 -4.15 -12.83
CA VAL A 139 10.78 -4.06 -11.39
C VAL A 139 9.56 -4.89 -11.02
N ASP A 140 9.72 -5.74 -10.01
CA ASP A 140 8.67 -6.59 -9.47
C ASP A 140 7.67 -5.77 -8.65
N ASN A 141 6.39 -6.15 -8.73
CA ASN A 141 5.26 -5.41 -8.16
C ASN A 141 5.39 -3.88 -8.34
N PHE A 142 5.58 -3.45 -9.60
CA PHE A 142 5.93 -2.07 -9.94
C PHE A 142 4.79 -1.12 -9.63
N ASP A 143 5.08 -0.09 -8.82
CA ASP A 143 4.11 0.94 -8.46
C ASP A 143 4.23 2.16 -9.36
N HIS A 144 5.38 2.82 -9.36
CA HIS A 144 5.69 3.92 -10.27
C HIS A 144 7.19 4.21 -10.29
N HIS A 145 7.64 5.06 -11.22
CA HIS A 145 8.94 5.72 -11.10
C HIS A 145 8.70 7.07 -10.42
N CYS A 146 9.36 7.31 -9.28
CA CYS A 146 9.16 8.53 -8.51
C CYS A 146 10.29 9.54 -8.79
N PRO A 147 10.01 10.67 -9.47
CA PRO A 147 11.03 11.67 -9.76
C PRO A 147 11.61 12.32 -8.51
N TRP A 148 10.82 12.42 -7.43
CA TRP A 148 11.23 13.03 -6.16
C TRP A 148 12.25 12.19 -5.40
N ILE A 149 12.17 10.87 -5.54
CA ILE A 149 13.09 9.92 -4.90
C ILE A 149 14.26 9.58 -5.84
N GLY A 150 14.05 9.70 -7.15
CA GLY A 150 15.04 9.37 -8.17
C GLY A 150 15.12 7.88 -8.49
N GLN A 151 14.11 7.08 -8.13
CA GLN A 151 14.07 5.64 -8.43
C GLN A 151 12.65 5.09 -8.56
N CYS A 152 12.56 3.83 -8.98
CA CYS A 152 11.29 3.09 -8.96
C CYS A 152 10.83 2.81 -7.54
N ILE A 153 9.52 2.85 -7.33
CA ILE A 153 8.85 2.26 -6.17
C ILE A 153 8.26 0.93 -6.61
N GLY A 154 8.56 -0.14 -5.88
CA GLY A 154 8.15 -1.50 -6.20
C GLY A 154 8.16 -2.42 -4.98
N LEU A 155 8.16 -3.73 -5.22
CA LEU A 155 7.97 -4.76 -4.19
C LEU A 155 8.76 -4.53 -2.89
N ARG A 156 10.05 -4.19 -3.00
CA ARG A 156 10.96 -4.17 -1.85
C ARG A 156 10.94 -2.84 -1.09
N ASN A 157 10.79 -1.71 -1.77
CA ASN A 157 10.87 -0.39 -1.11
C ASN A 157 9.50 0.27 -0.89
N TYR A 158 8.40 -0.31 -1.36
CA TYR A 158 7.05 0.27 -1.23
C TYR A 158 6.66 0.61 0.21
N ARG A 159 6.96 -0.27 1.19
CA ARG A 159 6.66 0.00 2.61
C ARG A 159 7.39 1.21 3.15
N LEU A 160 8.66 1.35 2.77
CA LEU A 160 9.47 2.48 3.17
C LEU A 160 8.96 3.75 2.51
N TYR A 161 8.56 3.68 1.24
CA TYR A 161 7.94 4.81 0.55
C TYR A 161 6.64 5.26 1.25
N VAL A 162 5.75 4.34 1.62
CA VAL A 162 4.53 4.69 2.37
C VAL A 162 4.87 5.27 3.75
N LEU A 163 5.87 4.70 4.44
CA LEU A 163 6.35 5.24 5.72
C LEU A 163 6.93 6.66 5.56
N LEU A 164 7.69 6.92 4.50
CA LEU A 164 8.20 8.24 4.16
C LEU A 164 7.06 9.24 3.97
N LEU A 165 6.00 8.88 3.24
CA LEU A 165 4.83 9.74 3.05
C LEU A 165 4.16 10.10 4.39
N VAL A 166 3.97 9.10 5.27
CA VAL A 166 3.35 9.31 6.59
C VAL A 166 4.22 10.21 7.47
N ILE A 167 5.51 9.90 7.62
CA ILE A 167 6.43 10.69 8.46
C ILE A 167 6.58 12.12 7.90
N ALA A 168 6.73 12.27 6.57
CA ALA A 168 6.81 13.58 5.95
C ALA A 168 5.52 14.39 6.15
N ASN A 169 4.34 13.76 6.05
CA ASN A 169 3.07 14.43 6.32
C ASN A 169 2.98 14.92 7.77
N VAL A 170 3.29 14.06 8.74
CA VAL A 170 3.32 14.42 10.17
C VAL A 170 4.28 15.59 10.40
N TYR A 171 5.45 15.58 9.75
CA TYR A 171 6.42 16.66 9.84
C TYR A 171 5.89 17.99 9.26
N PHE A 172 5.21 17.97 8.10
CA PHE A 172 4.60 19.17 7.54
C PHE A 172 3.45 19.71 8.41
N VAL A 173 2.59 18.84 8.94
CA VAL A 173 1.53 19.23 9.88
C VAL A 173 2.11 19.83 11.16
N TYR A 174 3.20 19.25 11.68
CA TYR A 174 3.94 19.77 12.82
C TYR A 174 4.48 21.19 12.54
N ILE A 175 5.22 21.39 11.44
CA ILE A 175 5.74 22.71 11.07
C ILE A 175 4.60 23.72 10.93
N PHE A 176 3.51 23.34 10.28
CA PHE A 176 2.36 24.21 10.10
C PHE A 176 1.75 24.63 11.44
N GLY A 177 1.51 23.67 12.34
CA GLY A 177 0.99 23.93 13.68
C GLY A 177 1.88 24.89 14.48
N PHE A 178 3.19 24.63 14.52
CA PHE A 178 4.15 25.52 15.20
C PHE A 178 4.20 26.92 14.56
N SER A 179 4.12 27.01 13.24
CA SER A 179 4.10 28.30 12.53
C SER A 179 2.84 29.10 12.90
N CYS A 180 1.67 28.43 12.95
CA CYS A 180 0.42 29.04 13.37
C CYS A 180 0.47 29.55 14.83
N LEU A 181 1.03 28.76 15.75
CA LEU A 181 1.19 29.18 17.15
C LEU A 181 2.10 30.42 17.27
N LYS A 182 3.22 30.45 16.54
CA LYS A 182 4.15 31.60 16.52
C LYS A 182 3.50 32.85 15.92
N ILE A 183 2.71 32.68 14.86
CA ILE A 183 1.92 33.77 14.26
C ILE A 183 0.92 34.32 15.28
N GLN A 184 0.19 33.47 16.01
CA GLN A 184 -0.77 33.88 17.03
C GLN A 184 -0.13 34.66 18.17
N GLN A 185 1.06 34.24 18.64
CA GLN A 185 1.80 34.94 19.70
C GLN A 185 2.27 36.34 19.29
N LYS A 186 2.53 36.56 18.00
CA LYS A 186 2.97 37.86 17.46
C LYS A 186 1.84 38.71 16.91
N ASN A 187 0.60 38.20 16.89
CA ASN A 187 -0.51 38.89 16.27
C ASN A 187 -0.95 40.10 17.12
N GLY A 188 -0.34 41.26 16.86
CA GLY A 188 -0.83 42.56 17.33
C GLY A 188 -2.04 43.04 16.52
N SER A 189 -2.54 44.25 16.80
CA SER A 189 -3.74 44.85 16.21
C SER A 189 -3.71 45.11 14.69
N ASN A 190 -2.63 44.77 13.99
CA ASN A 190 -2.35 45.21 12.61
C ASN A 190 -2.71 44.16 11.54
N GLY A 191 -3.28 43.01 11.94
CA GLY A 191 -3.76 41.97 11.04
C GLY A 191 -2.70 41.38 10.10
N LEU A 192 -3.11 40.91 8.92
CA LEU A 192 -2.23 40.26 7.93
C LEU A 192 -1.07 41.16 7.46
N ILE A 193 -1.29 42.48 7.36
CA ILE A 193 -0.27 43.43 6.92
C ILE A 193 0.84 43.57 7.97
N GLY A 194 0.47 43.53 9.27
CA GLY A 194 1.44 43.45 10.36
C GLY A 194 2.25 42.16 10.28
N LEU A 195 1.56 41.03 10.07
CA LEU A 195 2.23 39.73 10.04
C LEU A 195 3.28 39.58 8.92
N VAL A 196 2.99 40.10 7.73
CA VAL A 196 3.92 40.11 6.59
C VAL A 196 5.16 40.96 6.89
N ARG A 197 5.00 42.07 7.63
CA ARG A 197 6.12 42.94 8.00
C ARG A 197 6.93 42.37 9.15
N ASP A 198 6.27 41.77 10.13
CA ASP A 198 6.89 41.40 11.41
C ASP A 198 7.58 40.03 11.35
N CYS A 199 7.08 39.08 10.54
CA CYS A 199 7.58 37.70 10.42
C CYS A 199 7.33 37.07 9.02
N PRO A 200 7.85 37.65 7.93
CA PRO A 200 7.61 37.11 6.57
C PRO A 200 8.08 35.66 6.43
N GLU A 201 9.19 35.28 7.06
CA GLU A 201 9.72 33.92 7.03
C GLU A 201 8.77 32.88 7.66
N THR A 202 8.09 33.24 8.76
CA THR A 202 7.16 32.31 9.43
C THR A 202 5.87 32.14 8.60
N LEU A 203 5.44 33.22 7.93
CA LEU A 203 4.29 33.16 7.02
C LEU A 203 4.58 32.29 5.80
N VAL A 204 5.75 32.48 5.17
CA VAL A 204 6.17 31.64 4.03
C VAL A 204 6.25 30.17 4.44
N LEU A 205 6.84 29.89 5.61
CA LEU A 205 6.95 28.53 6.12
C LEU A 205 5.58 27.90 6.42
N ALA A 206 4.63 28.67 6.99
CA ALA A 206 3.26 28.22 7.21
C ALA A 206 2.55 27.88 5.89
N CYS A 207 2.61 28.77 4.89
CA CYS A 207 2.00 28.54 3.59
C CYS A 207 2.60 27.31 2.89
N PHE A 208 3.92 27.19 2.87
CA PHE A 208 4.61 26.05 2.27
C PHE A 208 4.24 24.73 2.96
N SER A 209 4.32 24.68 4.30
CA SER A 209 3.99 23.48 5.07
C SER A 209 2.53 23.07 4.94
N PHE A 210 1.59 24.03 4.84
CA PHE A 210 0.18 23.74 4.57
C PHE A 210 -0.02 23.09 3.19
N VAL A 211 0.52 23.69 2.13
CA VAL A 211 0.39 23.15 0.77
C VAL A 211 1.05 21.77 0.67
N ALA A 212 2.23 21.60 1.26
CA ALA A 212 2.93 20.33 1.31
C ALA A 212 2.15 19.27 2.10
N ALA A 213 1.58 19.61 3.26
CA ALA A 213 0.75 18.71 4.04
C ALA A 213 -0.49 18.26 3.26
N CYS A 214 -1.16 19.17 2.55
CA CYS A 214 -2.32 18.83 1.71
C CYS A 214 -1.92 17.87 0.57
N PHE A 215 -0.84 18.17 -0.15
CA PHE A 215 -0.38 17.34 -1.27
C PHE A 215 0.09 15.95 -0.82
N VAL A 216 1.00 15.90 0.15
CA VAL A 216 1.54 14.63 0.69
C VAL A 216 0.43 13.85 1.43
N GLY A 217 -0.51 14.55 2.07
CA GLY A 217 -1.64 13.93 2.75
C GLY A 217 -2.60 13.25 1.77
N GLY A 218 -2.96 13.94 0.69
CA GLY A 218 -3.75 13.34 -0.39
C GLY A 218 -3.05 12.12 -1.00
N LEU A 219 -1.74 12.21 -1.23
CA LEU A 219 -0.94 11.08 -1.73
C LEU A 219 -0.91 9.91 -0.73
N THR A 220 -0.80 10.20 0.57
CA THR A 220 -0.86 9.18 1.64
C THR A 220 -2.20 8.48 1.64
N CYS A 221 -3.31 9.22 1.62
CA CYS A 221 -4.67 8.67 1.54
C CYS A 221 -4.87 7.80 0.30
N TYR A 222 -4.35 8.25 -0.85
CA TYR A 222 -4.39 7.46 -2.09
C TYR A 222 -3.64 6.14 -1.95
N HIS A 223 -2.43 6.13 -1.38
CA HIS A 223 -1.68 4.89 -1.15
C HIS A 223 -2.34 3.98 -0.10
N VAL A 224 -3.00 4.53 0.92
CA VAL A 224 -3.81 3.73 1.86
C VAL A 224 -4.97 3.05 1.13
N PHE A 225 -5.65 3.74 0.22
CA PHE A 225 -6.68 3.13 -0.64
C PHE A 225 -6.12 2.01 -1.52
N LEU A 226 -4.95 2.22 -2.13
CA LEU A 226 -4.28 1.21 -2.94
C LEU A 226 -3.90 -0.04 -2.14
N ILE A 227 -3.41 0.14 -0.91
CA ILE A 227 -3.14 -0.95 0.03
C ILE A 227 -4.42 -1.70 0.36
N ALA A 228 -5.50 -0.98 0.72
CA ALA A 228 -6.78 -1.58 1.08
C ALA A 228 -7.40 -2.40 -0.06
N THR A 229 -7.16 -2.02 -1.31
CA THR A 229 -7.69 -2.69 -2.52
C THR A 229 -6.69 -3.63 -3.20
N ASN A 230 -5.50 -3.81 -2.62
CA ASN A 230 -4.38 -4.58 -3.18
C ASN A 230 -4.07 -4.24 -4.65
N GLN A 231 -3.92 -2.95 -4.93
CA GLN A 231 -3.53 -2.45 -6.24
C GLN A 231 -2.24 -1.65 -6.13
N THR A 232 -1.42 -1.69 -7.16
CA THR A 232 -0.34 -0.73 -7.36
C THR A 232 -0.91 0.54 -8.01
N ALA A 233 -0.22 1.67 -7.86
CA ALA A 233 -0.59 2.91 -8.54
C ALA A 233 -0.60 2.74 -10.06
N TYR A 234 0.32 1.94 -10.61
CA TYR A 234 0.34 1.58 -12.02
C TYR A 234 -0.91 0.81 -12.46
N GLU A 235 -1.32 -0.22 -11.70
CA GLU A 235 -2.52 -1.01 -12.00
C GLU A 235 -3.79 -0.16 -11.96
N ASN A 236 -3.92 0.68 -10.94
CA ASN A 236 -5.06 1.59 -10.79
C ASN A 236 -5.10 2.62 -11.92
N PHE A 237 -3.96 3.28 -12.23
CA PHE A 237 -3.86 4.25 -13.32
C PHE A 237 -4.18 3.65 -14.69
N ARG A 238 -3.74 2.42 -14.94
CA ARG A 238 -4.03 1.68 -16.18
C ARG A 238 -5.44 1.07 -16.21
N GLN A 239 -6.22 1.22 -15.14
CA GLN A 239 -7.54 0.59 -14.96
C GLN A 239 -7.48 -0.90 -15.27
N GLN A 240 -6.44 -1.58 -14.82
CA GLN A 240 -6.15 -2.97 -15.20
C GLN A 240 -7.31 -3.93 -14.85
N TYR A 241 -8.07 -3.60 -13.81
CA TYR A 241 -9.20 -4.35 -13.30
C TYR A 241 -10.55 -3.64 -13.52
N GLY A 242 -10.65 -2.71 -14.48
CA GLY A 242 -11.88 -1.93 -14.70
C GLY A 242 -13.11 -2.77 -15.07
N SER A 243 -12.91 -3.89 -15.76
CA SER A 243 -13.98 -4.82 -16.19
C SER A 243 -13.90 -6.20 -15.54
N THR A 244 -12.89 -6.44 -14.69
CA THR A 244 -12.62 -7.75 -14.11
C THR A 244 -12.30 -7.61 -12.63
N LYS A 245 -12.65 -8.59 -11.80
CA LYS A 245 -12.31 -8.57 -10.38
C LYS A 245 -10.79 -8.56 -10.21
N ASN A 246 -10.27 -7.71 -9.32
CA ASN A 246 -8.85 -7.73 -8.95
C ASN A 246 -8.52 -9.10 -8.32
N PRO A 247 -7.68 -9.94 -8.95
CA PRO A 247 -7.35 -11.26 -8.42
C PRO A 247 -6.43 -11.19 -7.20
N PHE A 248 -5.81 -10.04 -6.94
CA PHE A 248 -4.94 -9.85 -5.77
C PHE A 248 -5.69 -9.36 -4.54
N ASP A 249 -6.91 -8.88 -4.70
CA ASP A 249 -7.73 -8.42 -3.58
C ASP A 249 -8.27 -9.60 -2.76
N LYS A 250 -7.83 -9.70 -1.49
CA LYS A 250 -8.21 -10.74 -0.52
C LYS A 250 -9.01 -10.17 0.65
N GLY A 251 -9.55 -8.96 0.50
CA GLY A 251 -10.21 -8.20 1.56
C GLY A 251 -9.26 -7.26 2.31
N VAL A 252 -9.79 -6.14 2.80
CA VAL A 252 -9.03 -5.00 3.34
C VAL A 252 -8.00 -5.40 4.39
N VAL A 253 -8.40 -6.18 5.40
CA VAL A 253 -7.52 -6.61 6.50
C VAL A 253 -6.38 -7.49 5.98
N THR A 254 -6.70 -8.47 5.13
CA THR A 254 -5.72 -9.38 4.54
C THR A 254 -4.73 -8.62 3.65
N ASN A 255 -5.22 -7.67 2.86
CA ASN A 255 -4.40 -6.85 1.98
C ASN A 255 -3.42 -5.98 2.79
N ILE A 256 -3.91 -5.31 3.85
CA ILE A 256 -3.06 -4.53 4.76
C ILE A 256 -2.01 -5.43 5.42
N LYS A 257 -2.40 -6.63 5.88
CA LYS A 257 -1.48 -7.60 6.49
C LYS A 257 -0.39 -8.03 5.51
N GLU A 258 -0.76 -8.37 4.29
CA GLU A 258 0.17 -8.78 3.23
C GLU A 258 1.15 -7.66 2.89
N VAL A 259 0.67 -6.43 2.74
CA VAL A 259 1.51 -5.32 2.33
C VAL A 259 2.40 -4.83 3.45
N LEU A 260 1.91 -4.70 4.69
CA LEU A 260 2.67 -4.07 5.78
C LEU A 260 3.48 -5.08 6.62
N PHE A 261 3.05 -6.34 6.73
CA PHE A 261 3.59 -7.28 7.71
C PHE A 261 4.16 -8.58 7.12
N SER A 262 4.10 -8.81 5.81
CA SER A 262 4.76 -9.99 5.22
C SER A 262 6.29 -9.91 5.34
N PRO A 263 7.03 -11.03 5.35
CA PRO A 263 8.49 -11.00 5.41
C PRO A 263 9.12 -10.16 4.30
N TRP A 264 10.26 -9.53 4.60
CA TRP A 264 10.99 -8.76 3.60
C TRP A 264 11.59 -9.69 2.53
N THR A 265 11.16 -9.53 1.28
CA THR A 265 11.68 -10.33 0.16
C THR A 265 13.19 -10.07 -0.03
N PRO A 266 14.05 -11.08 -0.23
CA PRO A 266 15.49 -10.90 -0.51
C PRO A 266 15.74 -10.33 -1.92
N SER A 267 16.93 -9.77 -2.16
CA SER A 267 17.22 -9.14 -3.47
C SER A 267 17.58 -10.23 -4.44
N ARG A 268 17.11 -10.10 -5.69
CA ARG A 268 17.47 -11.02 -6.77
C ARG A 268 18.77 -10.63 -7.45
N ILE A 269 19.29 -9.43 -7.16
CA ILE A 269 20.53 -8.91 -7.73
C ILE A 269 21.60 -8.95 -6.65
N ASN A 270 22.72 -9.60 -6.97
CA ASN A 270 23.91 -9.49 -6.15
C ASN A 270 24.71 -8.26 -6.59
N PHE A 271 24.48 -7.12 -5.95
CA PHE A 271 25.23 -5.89 -6.26
C PHE A 271 26.72 -5.96 -5.86
N ARG A 272 27.14 -7.04 -5.21
CA ARG A 272 28.53 -7.27 -4.77
C ARG A 272 29.23 -8.38 -5.55
N SER A 273 28.56 -9.06 -6.49
CA SER A 273 29.25 -10.03 -7.34
C SER A 273 30.16 -9.26 -8.30
N GLU A 274 31.41 -9.71 -8.43
CA GLU A 274 32.35 -9.21 -9.43
C GLU A 274 31.75 -9.41 -10.84
N ILE A 275 31.96 -8.41 -11.70
CA ILE A 275 31.52 -8.40 -13.11
C ILE A 275 32.49 -9.22 -13.95
#